data_AF-A0A2T0G9G6-F1
#
_entry.id   AF-A0A2T0G9G6-F1
#
_cell.length_a   1.000
_cell.length_b   1.000
_cell.length_c   1.000
_cell.angle_alpha   90.00
_cell.angle_beta   90.00
_cell.angle_gamma   90.00
#
_symmetry.space_group_name_H-M   'P 1'
#
loop_
_entity.id
_entity.type
_entity.pdbx_description
1 polymer ?
#
loop_
_entity_poly.entity_id
_entity_poly.type
_entity_poly.pdbx_seq_one_letter_code
_entity_poly.pdbx_strand_id
1 'polypeptide(L)'
;MECKEFNISINQYIKKLVNYIQDRLSSPNWDDCIEIKFINKRGNKVVHSVDVNIQDRKFKHYENSNYVIKIAEKSYPKSDTKIFVKKYSYEIKNLENTRDFVRFDYKPYPNFPHFHINADENLWGNHLTYPDKTNINLENLDCFIALEIFNSFVAHPTEHILDKENNQRYLEKIKS
;
A
#
# COMPACT_ATOMS: atom_id res chain seq x y z
N MET A 1 -9.00 20.71 0.10
CA MET A 1 -7.82 19.93 -0.33
C MET A 1 -8.25 18.48 -0.30
N GLU A 2 -8.40 17.85 -1.46
CA GLU A 2 -8.84 16.45 -1.54
C GLU A 2 -7.78 15.53 -0.92
N CYS A 3 -8.20 14.74 0.06
CA CYS A 3 -7.42 13.71 0.74
C CYS A 3 -8.23 12.42 0.78
N LYS A 4 -7.55 11.28 0.88
CA LYS A 4 -8.22 10.00 1.09
C LYS A 4 -8.39 9.76 2.57
N GLU A 5 -9.59 9.32 2.96
CA GLU A 5 -9.96 9.09 4.36
C GLU A 5 -10.19 7.61 4.60
N PHE A 6 -9.76 7.15 5.77
CA PHE A 6 -9.98 5.79 6.21
C PHE A 6 -10.70 5.81 7.55
N ASN A 7 -11.73 4.97 7.68
CA ASN A 7 -12.55 4.84 8.89
C ASN A 7 -11.83 3.97 9.94
N ILE A 8 -10.67 4.45 10.39
CA ILE A 8 -9.85 3.83 11.44
C ILE A 8 -9.22 4.94 12.30
N SER A 9 -9.15 4.75 13.62
CA SER A 9 -8.42 5.70 14.48
C SER A 9 -6.91 5.56 14.27
N ILE A 10 -6.15 6.63 14.53
CA ILE A 10 -4.69 6.58 14.37
C ILE A 10 -4.04 5.50 15.26
N ASN A 11 -4.56 5.27 16.46
CA ASN A 11 -4.04 4.26 17.38
C ASN A 11 -4.33 2.84 16.89
N GLN A 12 -5.55 2.59 16.36
CA GLN A 12 -5.88 1.30 15.76
C GLN A 12 -5.05 1.05 14.49
N TYR A 13 -4.82 2.08 13.69
CA TYR A 13 -4.00 2.02 12.49
C TYR A 13 -2.55 1.66 12.83
N ILE A 14 -1.93 2.33 13.82
CA ILE A 14 -0.59 1.98 14.32
C ILE A 14 -0.55 0.53 14.79
N LYS A 15 -1.51 0.11 15.64
CA LYS A 15 -1.57 -1.27 16.15
C LYS A 15 -1.67 -2.29 15.01
N LYS A 16 -2.53 -2.04 14.02
CA LYS A 16 -2.67 -2.93 12.85
C LYS A 16 -1.38 -2.99 12.03
N LEU A 17 -0.72 -1.86 11.77
CA LEU A 17 0.54 -1.81 11.03
C LEU A 17 1.64 -2.59 11.75
N VAL A 18 1.84 -2.34 13.04
CA VAL A 18 2.87 -3.03 13.85
C VAL A 18 2.63 -4.53 13.84
N ASN A 19 1.40 -4.97 14.12
CA ASN A 19 1.04 -6.38 14.07
C ASN A 19 1.29 -6.98 12.69
N TYR A 20 0.87 -6.29 11.61
CA TYR A 20 1.09 -6.79 10.25
C TYR A 20 2.57 -6.98 9.96
N ILE A 21 3.42 -5.99 10.27
CA ILE A 21 4.85 -6.07 10.02
C ILE A 21 5.47 -7.24 10.78
N GLN A 22 5.15 -7.37 12.07
CA GLN A 22 5.71 -8.42 12.93
C GLN A 22 5.24 -9.82 12.54
N ASP A 23 3.97 -9.97 12.15
CA ASP A 23 3.37 -11.26 11.89
C ASP A 23 3.56 -11.74 10.44
N ARG A 24 3.63 -10.80 9.49
CA ARG A 24 3.53 -11.09 8.04
C ARG A 24 4.76 -10.72 7.23
N LEU A 25 5.68 -9.90 7.73
CA LEU A 25 6.94 -9.62 7.03
C LEU A 25 8.08 -10.45 7.63
N SER A 26 9.04 -10.85 6.80
CA SER A 26 10.20 -11.64 7.24
C SER A 26 11.18 -10.87 8.13
N SER A 27 11.05 -9.53 8.20
CA SER A 27 11.83 -8.64 9.06
C SER A 27 10.91 -8.04 10.13
N PRO A 28 11.01 -8.47 11.40
CA PRO A 28 10.04 -8.13 12.44
C PRO A 28 10.24 -6.73 13.06
N ASN A 29 11.34 -6.03 12.73
CA ASN A 29 11.64 -4.71 13.26
C ASN A 29 10.73 -3.66 12.60
N TRP A 30 9.61 -3.37 13.25
CA TRP A 30 8.61 -2.41 12.78
C TRP A 30 9.08 -0.96 12.91
N ASP A 31 10.00 -0.68 13.83
CA ASP A 31 10.60 0.63 14.08
C ASP A 31 11.45 1.11 12.89
N ASP A 32 12.02 0.20 12.10
CA ASP A 32 12.68 0.53 10.83
C ASP A 32 11.69 0.93 9.72
N CYS A 33 10.40 0.61 9.89
CA CYS A 33 9.38 0.74 8.86
C CYS A 33 8.37 1.87 9.14
N ILE A 34 8.30 2.36 10.38
CA ILE A 34 7.28 3.32 10.82
C ILE A 34 7.90 4.37 11.73
N GLU A 35 7.69 5.64 11.39
CA GLU A 35 8.01 6.78 12.26
C GLU A 35 6.72 7.42 12.79
N ILE A 36 6.54 7.42 14.12
CA ILE A 36 5.40 8.07 14.78
C ILE A 36 5.84 9.44 15.29
N LYS A 37 5.32 10.49 14.67
CA LYS A 37 5.58 11.87 15.06
C LYS A 37 4.52 12.34 16.05
N PHE A 38 4.96 12.91 17.16
CA PHE A 38 4.09 13.41 18.23
C PHE A 38 4.15 14.93 18.34
N ILE A 39 3.07 15.55 18.80
CA ILE A 39 3.02 16.97 19.18
C ILE A 39 2.42 17.11 20.58
N ASN A 40 2.74 18.21 21.25
CA ASN A 40 2.10 18.56 22.52
C ASN A 40 0.85 19.40 22.26
N LYS A 41 -0.32 18.91 22.69
CA LYS A 41 -1.58 19.67 22.71
C LYS A 41 -2.09 19.75 24.14
N ARG A 42 -2.20 20.97 24.68
CA ARG A 42 -2.73 21.23 26.04
C ARG A 42 -2.03 20.38 27.11
N GLY A 43 -0.70 20.25 27.04
CA GLY A 43 0.12 19.46 27.96
C GLY A 43 0.18 17.96 27.67
N ASN A 44 -0.65 17.44 26.76
CA ASN A 44 -0.65 16.02 26.41
C ASN A 44 0.12 15.76 25.11
N LYS A 45 0.98 14.74 25.12
CA LYS A 45 1.66 14.22 23.93
C LYS A 45 0.65 13.40 23.12
N VAL A 46 0.32 13.87 21.92
CA VAL A 46 -0.63 13.21 21.00
C VAL A 46 0.05 12.89 19.67
N VAL A 47 -0.42 11.85 18.99
CA VAL A 47 0.07 11.49 17.65
C VAL A 47 -0.28 12.61 16.68
N HIS A 48 0.70 13.11 15.94
CA HIS A 48 0.55 14.11 14.89
C HIS A 48 0.45 13.47 13.52
N SER A 49 1.33 12.52 13.23
CA SER A 49 1.34 11.77 11.99
C SER A 49 2.09 10.45 12.16
N VAL A 50 1.82 9.52 11.25
CA VAL A 50 2.53 8.26 11.11
C VAL A 50 3.10 8.23 9.70
N ASP A 51 4.43 8.23 9.59
CA ASP A 51 5.14 8.01 8.32
C ASP A 51 5.41 6.51 8.19
N VAL A 52 4.86 5.88 7.16
CA VAL A 52 5.11 4.47 6.81
C VAL A 52 6.12 4.44 5.68
N ASN A 53 7.21 3.71 5.87
CA ASN A 53 8.28 3.55 4.90
C ASN A 53 8.83 2.12 4.93
N ILE A 54 8.05 1.18 4.41
CA ILE A 54 8.51 -0.20 4.21
C ILE A 54 9.34 -0.21 2.93
N GLN A 55 10.59 -0.67 3.00
CA GLN A 55 11.49 -0.71 1.84
C GLN A 55 12.08 -2.11 1.66
N ASP A 56 11.94 -2.64 0.43
CA ASP A 56 12.54 -3.89 -0.04
C ASP A 56 12.34 -5.05 0.96
N ARG A 57 11.13 -5.17 1.53
CA ARG A 57 10.78 -6.25 2.48
C ARG A 57 10.13 -7.43 1.77
N LYS A 58 10.33 -8.63 2.31
CA LYS A 58 9.66 -9.86 1.86
C LYS A 58 8.55 -10.28 2.83
N PHE A 59 7.60 -11.04 2.31
CA PHE A 59 6.57 -11.68 3.13
C PHE A 59 7.11 -12.92 3.82
N LYS A 60 6.67 -13.12 5.06
CA LYS A 60 6.95 -14.31 5.85
C LYS A 60 6.42 -15.56 5.13
N HIS A 61 7.19 -16.64 5.15
CA HIS A 61 6.93 -17.89 4.42
C HIS A 61 7.09 -17.82 2.90
N TYR A 62 7.47 -16.65 2.36
CA TYR A 62 7.77 -16.45 0.95
C TYR A 62 9.12 -15.74 0.76
N GLU A 63 10.06 -15.96 1.70
CA GLU A 63 11.40 -15.37 1.71
C GLU A 63 12.22 -15.74 0.46
N ASN A 64 11.94 -16.91 -0.11
CA ASN A 64 12.57 -17.43 -1.31
C ASN A 64 11.99 -16.84 -2.60
N SER A 65 10.88 -16.11 -2.54
CA SER A 65 10.36 -15.42 -3.72
C SER A 65 11.33 -14.31 -4.14
N ASN A 66 11.37 -14.03 -5.45
CA ASN A 66 12.14 -12.90 -5.99
C ASN A 66 11.43 -11.56 -5.83
N TYR A 67 10.30 -11.51 -5.13
CA TYR A 67 9.53 -10.28 -4.95
C TYR A 67 9.85 -9.60 -3.63
N VAL A 68 9.87 -8.28 -3.67
CA VAL A 68 9.89 -7.41 -2.49
C VAL A 68 8.83 -6.34 -2.61
N ILE A 69 8.40 -5.80 -1.47
CA ILE A 69 7.42 -4.73 -1.40
C ILE A 69 8.04 -3.41 -0.95
N LYS A 70 7.43 -2.32 -1.39
CA LYS A 70 7.63 -0.96 -0.87
C LYS A 70 6.29 -0.33 -0.54
N ILE A 71 6.15 0.19 0.67
CA ILE A 71 4.93 0.89 1.11
C ILE A 71 5.36 2.25 1.64
N ALA A 72 4.90 3.30 0.98
CA ALA A 72 5.17 4.67 1.36
C ALA A 72 3.86 5.45 1.50
N GLU A 73 3.55 5.89 2.71
CA GLU A 73 2.44 6.81 2.96
C GLU A 73 2.67 7.63 4.23
N LYS A 74 1.93 8.75 4.34
CA LYS A 74 1.89 9.56 5.55
C LYS A 74 0.46 9.79 5.98
N SER A 75 0.14 9.23 7.13
CA SER A 75 -1.20 9.24 7.73
C SER A 75 -1.30 10.28 8.83
N TYR A 76 -2.43 10.97 8.89
CA TYR A 76 -2.72 12.00 9.88
C TYR A 76 -4.05 11.71 10.58
N PRO A 77 -4.17 11.94 11.90
CA PRO A 77 -5.46 11.90 12.57
C PRO A 77 -6.39 12.97 11.99
N LYS A 78 -7.62 12.59 11.61
CA LYS A 78 -8.70 13.52 11.24
C LYS A 78 -9.69 13.72 12.39
N SER A 79 -10.04 12.63 13.05
CA SER A 79 -10.92 12.55 14.22
C SER A 79 -10.51 11.34 15.06
N ASP A 80 -11.23 11.08 16.15
CA ASP A 80 -10.97 9.92 17.01
C ASP A 80 -11.21 8.57 16.31
N THR A 81 -11.89 8.57 15.16
CA THR A 81 -12.28 7.38 14.41
C THR A 81 -11.78 7.36 12.97
N LYS A 82 -11.07 8.40 12.53
CA LYS A 82 -10.63 8.53 11.14
C LYS A 82 -9.21 9.04 11.02
N ILE A 83 -8.51 8.53 10.02
CA ILE A 83 -7.27 9.09 9.51
C ILE A 83 -7.48 9.61 8.10
N PHE A 84 -6.54 10.44 7.63
CA PHE A 84 -6.45 10.80 6.23
C PHE A 84 -5.02 10.71 5.71
N VAL A 85 -4.89 10.47 4.42
CA VAL A 85 -3.63 10.47 3.67
C VAL A 85 -3.72 11.45 2.51
N LYS A 86 -2.61 12.13 2.23
CA LYS A 86 -2.53 13.10 1.13
C LYS A 86 -2.01 12.48 -0.17
N LYS A 87 -1.17 11.46 -0.04
CA LYS A 87 -0.54 10.70 -1.12
C LYS A 87 -0.08 9.36 -0.58
N TYR A 88 -0.01 8.37 -1.45
CA TYR A 88 0.65 7.09 -1.16
C TYR A 88 1.25 6.49 -2.42
N SER A 89 2.19 5.56 -2.21
CA SER A 89 2.76 4.73 -3.25
C SER A 89 3.03 3.33 -2.68
N TYR A 90 2.37 2.33 -3.23
CA TYR A 90 2.47 0.92 -2.80
C TYR A 90 2.93 0.08 -3.97
N GLU A 91 4.09 -0.56 -3.83
CA GLU A 91 4.75 -1.30 -4.91
C GLU A 91 5.05 -2.74 -4.47
N ILE A 92 4.88 -3.65 -5.42
CA ILE A 92 5.56 -4.94 -5.42
C ILE A 92 6.41 -5.02 -6.67
N LYS A 93 7.65 -5.50 -6.53
CA LYS A 93 8.59 -5.63 -7.65
C LYS A 93 9.44 -6.88 -7.52
N ASN A 94 9.83 -7.42 -8.66
CA ASN A 94 10.79 -8.50 -8.77
C ASN A 94 12.23 -7.95 -8.67
N LEU A 95 13.09 -8.64 -7.92
CA LEU A 95 14.49 -8.27 -7.70
C LEU A 95 15.38 -8.57 -8.92
N GLU A 96 15.02 -9.57 -9.73
CA GLU A 96 15.80 -10.03 -10.86
C GLU A 96 15.27 -9.49 -12.19
N ASN A 97 13.98 -9.19 -12.27
CA ASN A 97 13.33 -8.61 -13.45
C ASN A 97 12.74 -7.24 -13.15
N THR A 98 13.43 -6.17 -13.54
CA THR A 98 13.00 -4.79 -13.30
C THR A 98 11.72 -4.38 -14.04
N ARG A 99 11.28 -5.17 -15.02
CA ARG A 99 10.02 -4.96 -15.74
C ARG A 99 8.81 -5.59 -15.05
N ASP A 100 9.05 -6.45 -14.06
CA ASP A 100 8.02 -7.15 -13.34
C ASP A 100 7.74 -6.44 -12.01
N PHE A 101 6.88 -5.42 -12.09
CA PHE A 101 6.42 -4.65 -10.95
C PHE A 101 4.99 -4.16 -11.16
N VAL A 102 4.32 -3.90 -10.04
CA VAL A 102 3.01 -3.23 -10.00
C VAL A 102 3.04 -2.22 -8.86
N ARG A 103 2.67 -0.98 -9.16
CA ARG A 103 2.63 0.11 -8.17
C ARG A 103 1.29 0.83 -8.18
N PHE A 104 0.62 0.88 -7.04
CA PHE A 104 -0.60 1.63 -6.82
C PHE A 104 -0.26 3.02 -6.27
N ASP A 105 -0.65 4.06 -6.99
CA ASP A 105 -0.36 5.43 -6.60
C ASP A 105 -1.63 6.24 -6.34
N TYR A 106 -1.55 7.08 -5.31
CA TYR A 106 -2.49 8.18 -5.08
C TYR A 106 -1.76 9.51 -5.03
N LYS A 107 -2.07 10.40 -5.97
CA LYS A 107 -1.49 11.75 -6.13
C LYS A 107 0.05 11.77 -5.99
N PRO A 108 0.80 11.00 -6.80
CA PRO A 108 2.25 11.05 -6.73
C PRO A 108 2.78 12.40 -7.22
N TYR A 109 2.17 12.98 -8.27
CA TYR A 109 2.49 14.31 -8.82
C TYR A 109 1.25 15.00 -9.42
N PRO A 110 1.25 16.34 -9.61
CA PRO A 110 0.10 17.09 -10.13
C PRO A 110 -0.34 16.73 -11.56
N ASN A 111 0.56 16.22 -12.38
CA ASN A 111 0.32 15.99 -13.82
C ASN A 111 -0.23 14.58 -14.13
N PHE A 112 -0.45 13.74 -13.12
CA PHE A 112 -0.96 12.38 -13.30
C PHE A 112 -2.37 12.23 -12.73
N PRO A 113 -3.15 11.24 -13.23
CA PRO A 113 -4.42 10.88 -12.62
C PRO A 113 -4.26 10.64 -11.11
N HIS A 114 -5.25 11.08 -10.34
CA HIS A 114 -5.18 10.96 -8.88
C HIS A 114 -4.99 9.52 -8.43
N PHE A 115 -5.72 8.58 -9.03
CA PHE A 115 -5.54 7.14 -8.84
C PHE A 115 -5.03 6.53 -10.12
N HIS A 116 -3.90 5.83 -10.05
CA HIS A 116 -3.43 5.05 -11.18
C HIS A 116 -2.49 3.92 -10.73
N ILE A 117 -2.33 2.96 -11.62
CA ILE A 117 -1.39 1.85 -11.48
C ILE A 117 -0.23 2.07 -12.45
N ASN A 118 1.00 1.96 -11.96
CA ASN A 118 2.19 1.92 -12.79
C ASN A 118 2.71 0.48 -12.87
N ALA A 119 3.12 0.09 -14.06
CA ALA A 119 3.72 -1.19 -14.39
C ALA A 119 4.60 -1.00 -15.64
N ASP A 120 5.24 -2.07 -16.13
CA ASP A 120 5.97 -2.01 -17.39
C ASP A 120 5.01 -1.65 -18.55
N GLU A 121 5.39 -0.60 -19.28
CA GLU A 121 4.56 -0.03 -20.34
C GLU A 121 4.32 -1.00 -21.50
N ASN A 122 5.29 -1.88 -21.79
CA ASN A 122 5.19 -2.81 -22.92
C ASN A 122 4.40 -4.07 -22.56
N LEU A 123 4.41 -4.48 -21.29
CA LEU A 123 3.74 -5.69 -20.83
C LEU A 123 2.30 -5.43 -20.37
N TRP A 124 2.10 -4.39 -19.57
CA TRP A 124 0.84 -4.12 -18.88
C TRP A 124 0.29 -2.72 -19.12
N GLY A 125 1.14 -1.82 -19.60
CA GLY A 125 0.85 -0.39 -19.76
C GLY A 125 1.20 0.41 -18.50
N ASN A 126 1.28 1.73 -18.66
CA ASN A 126 1.66 2.65 -17.60
C ASN A 126 0.53 3.66 -17.31
N HIS A 127 0.48 4.19 -16.08
CA HIS A 127 -0.59 5.07 -15.60
C HIS A 127 -2.00 4.53 -15.90
N LEU A 128 -2.25 3.27 -15.56
CA LEU A 128 -3.53 2.59 -15.78
C LEU A 128 -4.59 3.16 -14.82
N THR A 129 -5.68 3.68 -15.38
CA THR A 129 -6.81 4.28 -14.66
C THR A 129 -8.06 3.41 -14.78
N TYR A 130 -8.82 3.29 -13.69
CA TYR A 130 -10.14 2.65 -13.69
C TYR A 130 -11.20 3.60 -14.26
N PRO A 131 -12.22 3.12 -15.00
CA PRO A 131 -12.41 1.74 -15.46
C PRO A 131 -11.71 1.42 -16.80
N ASP A 132 -11.18 2.43 -17.49
CA ASP A 132 -10.82 2.31 -18.90
C ASP A 132 -9.62 1.39 -19.14
N LYS A 133 -8.55 1.58 -18.36
CA LYS A 133 -7.27 0.88 -18.55
C LYS A 133 -7.06 -0.27 -17.57
N THR A 134 -7.84 -0.34 -16.49
CA THR A 134 -7.81 -1.42 -15.50
C THR A 134 -9.20 -1.67 -14.90
N ASN A 135 -9.48 -2.91 -14.50
CA ASN A 135 -10.69 -3.28 -13.74
C ASN A 135 -10.50 -3.12 -12.21
N ILE A 136 -9.32 -2.70 -11.76
CA ILE A 136 -8.97 -2.48 -10.35
C ILE A 136 -9.32 -1.03 -9.96
N ASN A 137 -10.35 -0.83 -9.14
CA ASN A 137 -10.68 0.49 -8.58
C ASN A 137 -9.86 0.79 -7.32
N LEU A 138 -8.92 1.74 -7.39
CA LEU A 138 -8.08 2.11 -6.25
C LEU A 138 -8.78 3.03 -5.23
N GLU A 139 -10.03 3.47 -5.46
CA GLU A 139 -10.74 4.37 -4.54
C GLU A 139 -10.88 3.80 -3.13
N ASN A 140 -11.05 2.49 -2.98
CA ASN A 140 -11.15 1.83 -1.67
C ASN A 140 -9.80 1.29 -1.16
N LEU A 141 -8.73 1.37 -1.95
CA LEU A 141 -7.43 0.81 -1.59
C LEU A 141 -6.78 1.53 -0.40
N ASP A 142 -6.55 0.82 0.70
CA ASP A 142 -5.64 1.25 1.76
C ASP A 142 -4.35 0.41 1.76
N CYS A 143 -3.40 0.75 2.63
CA CYS A 143 -2.13 0.03 2.69
C CYS A 143 -2.29 -1.45 3.08
N PHE A 144 -3.27 -1.79 3.91
CA PHE A 144 -3.52 -3.18 4.34
C PHE A 144 -4.09 -4.00 3.20
N ILE A 145 -5.02 -3.44 2.43
CA ILE A 145 -5.56 -4.07 1.22
C ILE A 145 -4.42 -4.29 0.20
N ALA A 146 -3.57 -3.29 -0.02
CA ALA A 146 -2.42 -3.42 -0.91
C ALA A 146 -1.45 -4.52 -0.45
N LEU A 147 -1.13 -4.57 0.84
CA LEU A 147 -0.29 -5.60 1.44
C LEU A 147 -0.90 -7.02 1.27
N GLU A 148 -2.21 -7.16 1.45
CA GLU A 148 -2.92 -8.44 1.23
C GLU A 148 -2.97 -8.86 -0.24
N ILE A 149 -3.10 -7.91 -1.18
CA ILE A 149 -2.97 -8.17 -2.61
C ILE A 149 -1.57 -8.67 -2.93
N PHE A 150 -0.53 -7.97 -2.46
CA PHE A 150 0.86 -8.33 -2.73
C PHE A 150 1.23 -9.68 -2.11
N ASN A 151 0.83 -9.96 -0.87
CA ASN A 151 1.03 -11.27 -0.25
C ASN A 151 0.35 -12.38 -1.05
N SER A 152 -0.86 -12.12 -1.54
CA SER A 152 -1.59 -13.07 -2.38
C SER A 152 -0.95 -13.28 -3.74
N PHE A 153 -0.36 -12.25 -4.34
CA PHE A 153 0.35 -12.36 -5.61
C PHE A 153 1.62 -13.19 -5.47
N VAL A 154 2.39 -12.99 -4.39
CA VAL A 154 3.58 -13.81 -4.12
C VAL A 154 3.23 -15.28 -3.88
N ALA A 155 2.07 -15.56 -3.31
CA ALA A 155 1.56 -16.94 -3.14
C ALA A 155 1.08 -17.58 -4.46
N HIS A 156 0.70 -16.77 -5.46
CA HIS A 156 0.11 -17.21 -6.73
C HIS A 156 0.69 -16.40 -7.92
N PRO A 157 2.02 -16.45 -8.17
CA PRO A 157 2.67 -15.54 -9.12
C PRO A 157 2.25 -15.74 -10.58
N THR A 158 1.64 -16.88 -10.91
CA THR A 158 1.07 -17.16 -12.24
C THR A 158 -0.22 -16.38 -12.52
N GLU A 159 -0.91 -15.90 -11.48
CA GLU A 159 -2.10 -15.06 -11.58
C GLU A 159 -1.66 -13.59 -11.45
N HIS A 160 -1.30 -12.93 -12.55
CA HIS A 160 -0.78 -11.57 -12.46
C HIS A 160 -1.86 -10.56 -12.03
N ILE A 161 -1.49 -9.58 -11.18
CA ILE A 161 -2.43 -8.59 -10.63
C ILE A 161 -3.19 -7.83 -11.74
N LEU A 162 -2.51 -7.54 -12.84
CA LEU A 162 -3.04 -6.73 -13.94
C LEU A 162 -3.70 -7.52 -15.07
N ASP A 163 -3.73 -8.85 -14.98
CA ASP A 163 -4.46 -9.68 -15.94
C ASP A 163 -5.97 -9.56 -15.69
N LYS A 164 -6.65 -8.73 -16.50
CA LYS A 164 -8.07 -8.40 -16.33
C LYS A 164 -8.99 -9.62 -16.42
N GLU A 165 -8.54 -10.72 -17.03
CA GLU A 165 -9.34 -11.93 -17.20
C GLU A 165 -9.23 -12.86 -15.97
N ASN A 166 -8.07 -12.82 -15.28
CA ASN A 166 -7.76 -13.77 -14.21
C ASN A 166 -7.48 -13.13 -12.83
N ASN A 167 -7.62 -11.81 -12.69
CA ASN A 167 -7.29 -11.08 -11.45
C ASN A 167 -8.39 -11.03 -10.38
N GLN A 168 -9.41 -11.89 -10.47
CA GLN A 168 -10.56 -11.90 -9.57
C GLN A 168 -10.19 -11.96 -8.08
N ARG A 169 -9.15 -12.74 -7.74
CA ARG A 169 -8.61 -12.86 -6.37
C ARG A 169 -8.24 -11.52 -5.75
N TYR A 170 -7.74 -10.59 -6.55
CA TYR A 170 -7.31 -9.26 -6.09
C TYR A 170 -8.48 -8.28 -6.04
N LEU A 171 -9.44 -8.39 -6.97
CA LEU A 171 -10.65 -7.57 -6.98
C LEU A 171 -11.50 -7.79 -5.72
N GLU A 172 -11.59 -9.02 -5.24
CA GLU A 172 -12.34 -9.36 -4.02
C GLU A 172 -11.79 -8.66 -2.77
N LYS A 173 -10.47 -8.49 -2.68
CA LYS A 173 -9.80 -7.81 -1.55
C LYS A 173 -10.04 -6.30 -1.51
N ILE A 174 -10.36 -5.69 -2.65
CA ILE A 174 -10.61 -4.24 -2.76
C ILE A 174 -12.08 -3.92 -2.46
N LYS A 175 -12.97 -4.88 -2.70
CA LYS A 175 -14.42 -4.73 -2.48
C LYS A 175 -14.83 -4.99 -1.03
N SER A 176 -13.98 -5.66 -0.25
CA SER A 176 -14.18 -5.97 1.17
C SER A 176 -13.93 -4.77 2.08
#